data_AF-A0A3B9L027-F1
#
_entry.id   AF-A0A3B9L027-F1
#
_cell.length_a   1.000
_cell.length_b   1.000
_cell.length_c   1.000
_cell.angle_alpha   90.00
_cell.angle_beta   90.00
_cell.angle_gamma   90.00
#
_symmetry.space_group_name_H-M   'P 1'
#
loop_
_entity.id
_entity.type
_entity.pdbx_description
1 polymer ?
#
loop_
_entity_poly.entity_id
_entity_poly.type
_entity_poly.pdbx_seq_one_letter_code
_entity_poly.pdbx_strand_id
1 'polypeptide(L)'
;MKLIPSPFAPAHFPDLPIVHGVRAATGSRGFYAARGLTRDDVFLFAFDEGTSCAGVYTVSNTASADVLWCREALKSGAGTASALVVNSGNSNAFTGPKGVLKNDATLKAMGDALGVAKETCFIAATGVIGEPLADPNYVGSIVPELAARLAAPDWEAAARAFMTTDTFPKGAGRSFDLDGTQINIAGIAK
;
A
#
# COMPACT_ATOMS: atom_id res chain seq x y z
N MET A 1 19.64 -0.48 -9.97
CA MET A 1 20.75 -0.33 -9.00
C MET A 1 21.11 -1.72 -8.49
N LYS A 2 22.32 -2.23 -8.73
CA LYS A 2 22.76 -3.51 -8.13
C LYS A 2 23.19 -3.22 -6.70
N LEU A 3 22.24 -3.28 -5.76
CA LEU A 3 22.53 -3.13 -4.34
C LEU A 3 23.12 -4.44 -3.81
N ILE A 4 24.12 -4.34 -2.95
CA ILE A 4 24.66 -5.50 -2.23
C ILE A 4 23.60 -5.95 -1.21
N PRO A 5 23.19 -7.23 -1.20
CA PRO A 5 22.26 -7.74 -0.20
C PRO A 5 22.73 -7.45 1.24
N SER A 6 21.79 -7.06 2.12
CA SER A 6 22.10 -6.86 3.54
C SER A 6 22.64 -8.15 4.15
N PRO A 7 23.66 -8.11 5.03
CA PRO A 7 24.10 -9.29 5.78
C PRO A 7 23.02 -9.83 6.72
N PHE A 8 21.98 -9.04 7.00
CA PHE A 8 20.81 -9.44 7.79
C PHE A 8 19.64 -9.92 6.92
N ALA A 9 19.80 -10.02 5.59
CA ALA A 9 18.75 -10.56 4.74
C ALA A 9 18.51 -12.03 5.10
N PRO A 10 17.27 -12.44 5.42
CA PRO A 10 16.96 -13.85 5.65
C PRO A 10 17.12 -14.64 4.35
N ALA A 11 17.29 -15.95 4.47
CA ALA A 11 17.45 -16.83 3.30
C ALA A 11 16.20 -16.89 2.41
N HIS A 12 15.01 -16.69 2.99
CA HIS A 12 13.72 -16.67 2.31
C HIS A 12 12.78 -15.68 3.01
N PHE A 13 11.73 -15.26 2.31
CA PHE A 13 10.62 -14.52 2.92
C PHE A 13 9.83 -15.46 3.85
N PRO A 14 9.41 -15.02 5.05
CA PRO A 14 8.73 -15.91 5.98
C PRO A 14 7.35 -16.33 5.46
N ASP A 15 6.98 -17.58 5.74
CA ASP A 15 5.62 -18.06 5.52
C ASP A 15 4.66 -17.33 6.47
N LEU A 16 3.75 -16.54 5.90
CA LEU A 16 2.77 -15.79 6.68
C LEU A 16 1.45 -16.59 6.78
N PRO A 17 0.75 -16.53 7.94
CA PRO A 17 -0.50 -17.24 8.10
C PRO A 17 -1.59 -16.65 7.21
N ILE A 18 -2.59 -17.47 6.88
CA ILE A 18 -3.75 -17.04 6.09
C ILE A 18 -4.58 -16.05 6.92
N VAL A 19 -4.76 -14.84 6.41
CA VAL A 19 -5.65 -13.84 6.99
C VAL A 19 -6.92 -13.78 6.15
N HIS A 20 -8.04 -14.24 6.71
CA HIS A 20 -9.34 -14.17 6.06
C HIS A 20 -9.81 -12.72 5.93
N GLY A 21 -10.66 -12.44 4.95
CA GLY A 21 -11.21 -11.10 4.71
C GLY A 21 -10.23 -10.10 4.10
N VAL A 22 -9.06 -10.56 3.64
CA VAL A 22 -8.06 -9.74 2.94
C VAL A 22 -7.83 -10.32 1.56
N ARG A 23 -7.85 -9.46 0.54
CA ARG A 23 -7.47 -9.79 -0.84
C ARG A 23 -6.44 -8.80 -1.34
N ALA A 24 -5.55 -9.24 -2.23
CA ALA A 24 -4.51 -8.40 -2.80
C ALA A 24 -4.29 -8.61 -4.29
N ALA A 25 -3.74 -7.59 -4.93
CA ALA A 25 -3.13 -7.68 -6.26
C ALA A 25 -1.97 -6.68 -6.36
N THR A 26 -0.96 -7.04 -7.15
CA THR A 26 0.20 -6.18 -7.46
C THR A 26 0.25 -5.86 -8.95
N GLY A 27 0.93 -4.77 -9.29
CA GLY A 27 1.17 -4.37 -10.68
C GLY A 27 2.19 -3.25 -10.79
N SER A 28 2.48 -2.86 -12.04
CA SER A 28 3.49 -1.85 -12.35
C SER A 28 2.88 -0.66 -13.08
N ARG A 29 3.15 0.55 -12.58
CA ARG A 29 3.00 1.80 -13.32
C ARG A 29 4.29 2.21 -14.02
N GLY A 30 5.42 1.57 -13.72
CA GLY A 30 6.70 1.85 -14.37
C GLY A 30 7.50 2.95 -13.70
N PHE A 31 7.31 3.18 -12.40
CA PHE A 31 8.08 4.15 -11.62
C PHE A 31 9.59 3.86 -11.63
N TYR A 32 9.97 2.62 -11.90
CA TYR A 32 11.38 2.19 -11.97
C TYR A 32 11.87 1.94 -13.41
N ALA A 33 11.03 2.13 -14.43
CA ALA A 33 11.38 1.85 -15.82
C ALA A 33 12.55 2.71 -16.31
N ALA A 34 12.58 4.00 -15.93
CA ALA A 34 13.69 4.91 -16.23
C ALA A 34 15.04 4.47 -15.60
N ARG A 35 15.00 3.56 -14.61
CA ARG A 35 16.19 2.96 -13.97
C ARG A 35 16.54 1.59 -14.57
N GLY A 36 15.88 1.20 -15.66
CA GLY A 36 16.06 -0.09 -16.33
C GLY A 36 15.53 -1.28 -15.52
N LEU A 37 14.57 -1.06 -14.64
CA LEU A 37 13.98 -2.12 -13.81
C LEU A 37 12.52 -2.33 -14.20
N THR A 38 12.17 -3.59 -14.50
CA THR A 38 10.80 -4.05 -14.67
C THR A 38 10.41 -4.80 -13.40
N ARG A 39 9.47 -4.22 -12.65
CA ARG A 39 8.93 -4.78 -11.41
C ARG A 39 7.61 -4.12 -11.08
N ASP A 40 6.82 -4.79 -10.25
CA ASP A 40 5.69 -4.17 -9.61
C ASP A 40 6.15 -3.04 -8.68
N ASP A 41 5.35 -1.99 -8.66
CA ASP A 41 5.57 -0.77 -7.89
C ASP A 41 4.28 -0.21 -7.29
N VAL A 42 3.15 -0.90 -7.51
CA VAL A 42 1.86 -0.63 -6.87
C VAL A 42 1.27 -1.93 -6.36
N PHE A 43 0.65 -1.89 -5.19
CA PHE A 43 -0.27 -2.94 -4.73
C PHE A 43 -1.58 -2.36 -4.25
N LEU A 44 -2.63 -3.16 -4.36
CA LEU A 44 -3.96 -2.92 -3.80
C LEU A 44 -4.27 -4.02 -2.79
N PHE A 45 -4.64 -3.64 -1.58
CA PHE A 45 -5.38 -4.49 -0.66
C PHE A 45 -6.85 -4.08 -0.64
N ALA A 46 -7.73 -5.09 -0.62
CA ALA A 46 -9.15 -4.93 -0.38
C ALA A 46 -9.53 -5.76 0.86
N PHE A 47 -10.41 -5.20 1.67
CA PHE A 47 -10.86 -5.77 2.93
C PHE A 47 -12.36 -6.03 2.87
N ASP A 48 -12.82 -7.09 3.53
CA ASP A 48 -14.24 -7.39 3.62
C ASP A 48 -14.98 -6.39 4.53
N GLU A 49 -16.29 -6.27 4.32
CA GLU A 49 -17.15 -5.34 5.07
C GLU A 49 -17.06 -5.60 6.58
N GLY A 50 -17.08 -4.52 7.38
CA GLY A 50 -16.94 -4.60 8.83
C GLY A 50 -15.49 -4.62 9.34
N THR A 51 -14.49 -4.54 8.44
CA THR A 51 -13.08 -4.44 8.83
C THR A 51 -12.81 -3.17 9.64
N SER A 52 -12.35 -3.37 10.88
CA SER A 52 -11.87 -2.30 11.75
C SER A 52 -10.43 -1.94 11.41
N CYS A 53 -10.08 -0.65 11.52
CA CYS A 53 -8.74 -0.16 11.24
C CYS A 53 -8.24 0.79 12.33
N ALA A 54 -6.92 0.80 12.49
CA ALA A 54 -6.19 1.74 13.33
C ALA A 54 -4.91 2.14 12.57
N GLY A 55 -4.42 3.36 12.82
CA GLY A 55 -3.25 3.87 12.13
C GLY A 55 -2.46 4.85 13.00
N VAL A 56 -1.13 4.72 12.94
CA VAL A 56 -0.18 5.70 13.47
C VAL A 56 0.56 6.34 12.31
N TYR A 57 0.83 7.64 12.43
CA TYR A 57 1.32 8.45 11.32
C TYR A 57 2.49 9.33 11.77
N THR A 58 3.45 9.58 10.86
CA THR A 58 4.63 10.42 11.14
C THR A 58 4.24 11.80 11.68
N VAL A 59 4.82 12.22 12.81
CA VAL A 59 4.59 13.56 13.39
C VAL A 59 5.38 14.68 12.69
N SER A 60 6.03 14.37 11.56
CA SER A 60 6.77 15.35 10.77
C SER A 60 5.90 16.53 10.34
N ASN A 61 6.43 17.74 10.46
CA ASN A 61 5.83 18.97 9.90
C ASN A 61 5.72 18.94 8.37
N THR A 62 6.35 17.95 7.73
CA THR A 62 6.44 17.81 6.28
C THR A 62 5.77 16.53 5.78
N ALA A 63 4.72 16.09 6.50
CA ALA A 63 3.90 14.95 6.10
C ALA A 63 3.39 15.08 4.66
N SER A 64 3.39 13.96 3.92
CA SER A 64 2.85 13.92 2.55
C SER A 64 1.34 14.10 2.54
N ALA A 65 0.78 14.43 1.36
CA ALA A 65 -0.66 14.50 1.19
C ALA A 65 -1.35 13.16 1.58
N ASP A 66 -0.68 12.03 1.35
CA ASP A 66 -1.16 10.67 1.65
C ASP A 66 -1.34 10.49 3.16
N VAL A 67 -0.36 10.93 3.96
CA VAL A 67 -0.44 10.88 5.43
C VAL A 67 -1.56 11.78 5.96
N LEU A 68 -1.69 12.99 5.40
CA LEU A 68 -2.74 13.93 5.80
C LEU A 68 -4.14 13.36 5.49
N TRP A 69 -4.31 12.76 4.32
CA TRP A 69 -5.55 12.06 3.96
C TRP A 69 -5.85 10.92 4.92
N CYS A 70 -4.92 9.99 5.14
CA CYS A 70 -5.18 8.80 5.96
C CYS A 70 -5.53 9.14 7.42
N ARG A 71 -4.99 10.24 7.97
CA ARG A 71 -5.42 10.77 9.28
C ARG A 71 -6.88 11.20 9.29
N GLU A 72 -7.34 11.85 8.23
CA GLU A 72 -8.70 12.33 8.11
C GLU A 72 -9.67 11.18 7.80
N ALA A 73 -9.29 10.27 6.91
CA ALA A 73 -10.03 9.05 6.59
C ALA A 73 -10.27 8.20 7.85
N LEU A 74 -9.27 8.03 8.73
CA LEU A 74 -9.44 7.28 9.96
C LEU A 74 -10.53 7.87 10.88
N LYS A 75 -10.65 9.20 10.93
CA LYS A 75 -11.67 9.90 11.73
C LYS A 75 -13.05 9.86 11.06
N SER A 76 -13.11 10.26 9.79
CA SER A 76 -14.35 10.38 9.02
C SER A 76 -14.97 9.01 8.66
N GLY A 77 -14.14 7.99 8.45
CA GLY A 77 -14.53 6.59 8.24
C GLY A 77 -14.79 5.82 9.53
N ALA A 78 -14.85 6.49 10.69
CA ALA A 78 -15.15 5.88 11.99
C ALA A 78 -14.32 4.64 12.34
N GLY A 79 -13.03 4.64 11.96
CA GLY A 79 -12.14 3.49 12.22
C GLY A 79 -12.45 2.25 11.39
N THR A 80 -12.99 2.40 10.17
CA THR A 80 -13.23 1.28 9.24
C THR A 80 -12.31 1.36 8.02
N ALA A 81 -12.05 0.22 7.37
CA ALA A 81 -11.26 0.16 6.14
C ALA A 81 -11.86 -0.80 5.12
N SER A 82 -11.87 -0.38 3.86
CA SER A 82 -12.30 -1.22 2.72
C SER A 82 -11.17 -1.47 1.74
N ALA A 83 -10.21 -0.55 1.61
CA ALA A 83 -9.09 -0.72 0.68
C ALA A 83 -7.86 0.11 1.05
N LEU A 84 -6.70 -0.35 0.59
CA LEU A 84 -5.41 0.33 0.70
C LEU A 84 -4.65 0.22 -0.63
N VAL A 85 -4.29 1.36 -1.24
CA VAL A 85 -3.35 1.40 -2.37
C VAL A 85 -2.01 1.92 -1.91
N VAL A 86 -0.93 1.23 -2.27
CA VAL A 86 0.43 1.66 -1.98
C VAL A 86 1.26 1.68 -3.24
N ASN A 87 1.99 2.78 -3.47
CA ASN A 87 2.98 2.86 -4.55
C ASN A 87 4.40 3.10 -4.00
N SER A 88 5.41 2.62 -4.73
CA SER A 88 6.80 3.03 -4.53
C SER A 88 7.39 3.78 -5.73
N GLY A 89 8.57 4.37 -5.54
CA GLY A 89 9.28 5.16 -6.54
C GLY A 89 8.97 6.65 -6.47
N ASN A 90 7.76 7.02 -6.04
CA ASN A 90 7.33 8.39 -5.78
C ASN A 90 6.69 8.50 -4.39
N SER A 91 7.10 9.46 -3.57
CA SER A 91 6.61 9.59 -2.18
C SER A 91 5.35 10.44 -2.02
N ASN A 92 4.96 11.19 -3.05
CA ASN A 92 3.97 12.26 -2.98
C ASN A 92 4.19 13.27 -1.81
N ALA A 93 5.40 13.38 -1.29
CA ALA A 93 5.77 14.37 -0.29
C ALA A 93 6.28 15.64 -0.96
N PHE A 94 6.00 16.81 -0.35
CA PHE A 94 6.37 18.13 -0.90
C PHE A 94 5.83 18.43 -2.31
N THR A 95 4.66 17.90 -2.66
CA THR A 95 4.02 18.08 -3.97
C THR A 95 2.88 19.12 -3.95
N GLY A 96 2.56 19.68 -2.79
CA GLY A 96 1.55 20.73 -2.63
C GLY A 96 0.17 20.32 -3.16
N PRO A 97 -0.59 21.24 -3.81
CA PRO A 97 -1.92 20.94 -4.34
C PRO A 97 -1.95 19.77 -5.33
N LYS A 98 -0.88 19.55 -6.10
CA LYS A 98 -0.80 18.40 -7.03
C LYS A 98 -0.82 17.06 -6.30
N GLY A 99 -0.25 17.00 -5.09
CA GLY A 99 -0.30 15.79 -4.27
C GLY A 99 -1.70 15.46 -3.78
N VAL A 100 -2.50 16.48 -3.45
CA VAL A 100 -3.91 16.31 -3.10
C VAL A 100 -4.70 15.81 -4.31
N LEU A 101 -4.50 16.40 -5.49
CA LEU A 101 -5.16 15.94 -6.73
C LEU A 101 -4.82 14.48 -7.07
N LYS A 102 -3.56 14.04 -6.86
CA LYS A 102 -3.19 12.62 -7.01
C LYS A 102 -4.01 11.73 -6.09
N ASN A 103 -4.19 12.16 -4.84
CA ASN A 103 -4.94 11.39 -3.84
C ASN A 103 -6.42 11.32 -4.22
N ASP A 104 -7.03 12.44 -4.56
CA ASP A 104 -8.44 12.49 -4.98
C ASP A 104 -8.68 11.59 -6.20
N ALA A 105 -7.81 11.63 -7.20
CA ALA A 105 -7.91 10.77 -8.38
C ALA A 105 -7.76 9.28 -8.03
N THR A 106 -6.78 8.93 -7.17
CA THR A 106 -6.56 7.55 -6.73
C THR A 106 -7.74 7.02 -5.92
N LEU A 107 -8.25 7.81 -4.98
CA LEU A 107 -9.40 7.47 -4.14
C LEU A 107 -10.68 7.33 -4.96
N LYS A 108 -10.88 8.20 -5.96
CA LYS A 108 -11.99 8.07 -6.90
C LYS A 108 -11.90 6.75 -7.66
N ALA A 109 -10.72 6.40 -8.18
CA ALA A 109 -10.53 5.13 -8.88
C ALA A 109 -10.78 3.90 -7.97
N MET A 110 -10.40 3.98 -6.69
CA MET A 110 -10.72 2.94 -5.69
C MET A 110 -12.23 2.82 -5.45
N GLY A 111 -12.91 3.94 -5.24
CA GLY A 111 -14.37 3.97 -5.02
C GLY A 111 -15.14 3.44 -6.23
N ASP A 112 -14.78 3.86 -7.44
CA ASP A 112 -15.41 3.40 -8.69
C ASP A 112 -15.18 1.90 -8.93
N ALA A 113 -13.96 1.40 -8.68
CA ALA A 113 -13.60 0.01 -8.98
C ALA A 113 -14.11 -1.01 -7.95
N LEU A 114 -14.23 -0.60 -6.68
CA LEU A 114 -14.59 -1.49 -5.57
C LEU A 114 -16.00 -1.24 -5.02
N GLY A 115 -16.64 -0.13 -5.38
CA GLY A 115 -17.97 0.23 -4.87
C GLY A 115 -17.97 0.65 -3.40
N VAL A 116 -16.89 1.28 -2.94
CA VAL A 116 -16.66 1.62 -1.52
C VAL A 116 -16.59 3.13 -1.30
N ALA A 117 -16.93 3.57 -0.09
CA ALA A 117 -16.82 4.97 0.30
C ALA A 117 -15.34 5.40 0.43
N LYS A 118 -15.02 6.61 -0.04
CA LYS A 118 -13.63 7.11 -0.04
C LYS A 118 -13.04 7.17 1.36
N GLU A 119 -13.84 7.50 2.38
CA GLU A 119 -13.42 7.64 3.78
C GLU A 119 -12.94 6.32 4.39
N THR A 120 -13.27 5.18 3.76
CA THR A 120 -12.79 3.84 4.13
C THR A 120 -11.57 3.40 3.30
N CYS A 121 -11.08 4.26 2.40
CA CYS A 121 -9.93 4.00 1.54
C CYS A 121 -8.68 4.71 2.05
N PHE A 122 -7.60 3.95 2.14
CA PHE A 122 -6.29 4.43 2.57
C PHE A 122 -5.30 4.39 1.42
N ILE A 123 -4.29 5.25 1.49
CA ILE A 123 -3.25 5.36 0.48
C ILE A 123 -1.90 5.58 1.14
N ALA A 124 -0.84 5.02 0.55
CA ALA A 124 0.52 5.31 0.95
C ALA A 124 1.46 5.39 -0.26
N ALA A 125 2.52 6.16 -0.11
CA ALA A 125 3.52 6.36 -1.15
C ALA A 125 4.91 6.46 -0.53
N THR A 126 5.91 5.89 -1.21
CA THR A 126 7.32 5.94 -0.78
C THR A 126 8.25 6.12 -1.98
N GLY A 127 9.31 6.90 -1.85
CA GLY A 127 10.24 7.16 -2.95
C GLY A 127 10.77 8.58 -2.93
N VAL A 128 10.97 9.15 -4.12
CA VAL A 128 11.56 10.48 -4.26
C VAL A 128 10.60 11.56 -3.73
N ILE A 129 11.13 12.56 -3.03
CA ILE A 129 10.41 13.69 -2.44
C ILE A 129 10.46 14.88 -3.42
N GLY A 130 9.37 15.65 -3.51
CA GLY A 130 9.32 16.87 -4.32
C GLY A 130 9.07 16.65 -5.81
N GLU A 131 8.70 15.43 -6.22
CA GLU A 131 8.38 15.09 -7.61
C GLU A 131 6.87 14.94 -7.79
N PRO A 132 6.12 16.01 -8.14
CA PRO A 132 4.70 15.89 -8.44
C PRO A 132 4.49 15.09 -9.73
N LEU A 133 3.49 14.20 -9.74
CA LEU A 133 3.10 13.49 -10.95
C LEU A 133 2.50 14.48 -11.98
N ALA A 134 2.83 14.27 -13.25
CA ALA A 134 2.28 15.07 -14.34
C ALA A 134 0.78 14.81 -14.53
N ASP A 135 0.39 13.54 -14.45
CA ASP A 135 -1.01 13.08 -14.42
C ASP A 135 -1.39 12.71 -12.97
N PRO A 136 -2.36 13.39 -12.35
CA PRO A 136 -2.88 13.02 -11.03
C PRO A 136 -3.41 11.59 -10.96
N ASN A 137 -3.98 11.07 -12.04
CA ASN A 137 -4.55 9.72 -12.08
C ASN A 137 -3.50 8.63 -12.39
N TYR A 138 -2.22 8.97 -12.45
CA TYR A 138 -1.19 8.02 -12.86
C TYR A 138 -1.18 6.75 -11.99
N VAL A 139 -1.34 6.88 -10.66
CA VAL A 139 -1.49 5.71 -9.75
C VAL A 139 -2.91 5.13 -9.83
N GLY A 140 -3.96 5.97 -9.79
CA GLY A 140 -5.35 5.52 -9.85
C GLY A 140 -5.69 4.69 -11.09
N SER A 141 -5.03 4.95 -12.22
CA SER A 141 -5.30 4.29 -13.52
C SER A 141 -5.11 2.76 -13.53
N ILE A 142 -4.28 2.19 -12.66
CA ILE A 142 -4.10 0.73 -12.55
C ILE A 142 -5.11 0.08 -11.59
N VAL A 143 -5.79 0.87 -10.76
CA VAL A 143 -6.68 0.33 -9.71
C VAL A 143 -7.77 -0.58 -10.27
N PRO A 144 -8.47 -0.26 -11.39
CA PRO A 144 -9.46 -1.19 -11.97
C PRO A 144 -8.87 -2.54 -12.39
N GLU A 145 -7.66 -2.55 -12.93
CA GLU A 145 -6.96 -3.78 -13.31
C GLU A 145 -6.57 -4.61 -12.08
N LEU A 146 -6.05 -3.97 -11.02
CA LEU A 146 -5.74 -4.63 -9.76
C LEU A 146 -6.99 -5.19 -9.09
N ALA A 147 -8.09 -4.43 -9.08
CA ALA A 147 -9.37 -4.83 -8.52
C ALA A 147 -9.91 -6.10 -9.20
N ALA A 148 -9.81 -6.19 -10.53
CA ALA A 148 -10.23 -7.36 -11.29
C ALA A 148 -9.38 -8.62 -11.01
N ARG A 149 -8.18 -8.47 -10.44
CA ARG A 149 -7.23 -9.55 -10.13
C ARG A 149 -7.09 -9.85 -8.64
N LEU A 150 -7.95 -9.26 -7.79
CA LEU A 150 -7.90 -9.48 -6.34
C LEU A 150 -8.04 -10.96 -5.99
N ALA A 151 -7.04 -11.50 -5.31
CA ALA A 151 -6.99 -12.88 -4.86
C ALA A 151 -6.46 -12.96 -3.42
N ALA A 152 -6.26 -14.18 -2.91
CA ALA A 152 -5.56 -14.37 -1.64
C ALA A 152 -4.20 -13.64 -1.68
N PRO A 153 -3.79 -12.93 -0.61
CA PRO A 153 -2.59 -12.11 -0.67
C PRO A 153 -1.31 -12.90 -0.94
N ASP A 154 -0.63 -12.55 -2.03
CA ASP A 154 0.80 -12.83 -2.17
C ASP A 154 1.57 -11.77 -1.37
N TRP A 155 1.86 -12.09 -0.11
CA TRP A 155 2.53 -11.19 0.82
C TRP A 155 3.94 -10.82 0.36
N GLU A 156 4.66 -11.74 -0.27
CA GLU A 156 6.01 -11.46 -0.75
C GLU A 156 5.97 -10.51 -1.95
N ALA A 157 5.05 -10.72 -2.90
CA ALA A 157 4.86 -9.82 -4.04
C ALA A 157 4.49 -8.40 -3.58
N ALA A 158 3.52 -8.28 -2.64
CA ALA A 158 3.15 -6.98 -2.07
C ALA A 158 4.34 -6.33 -1.33
N ALA A 159 5.08 -7.12 -0.54
CA ALA A 159 6.27 -6.64 0.15
C ALA A 159 7.37 -6.18 -0.81
N ARG A 160 7.50 -6.80 -1.99
CA ARG A 160 8.44 -6.40 -3.03
C ARG A 160 7.99 -5.14 -3.79
N ALA A 161 6.70 -4.99 -4.04
CA ALA A 161 6.15 -3.90 -4.84
C ALA A 161 6.47 -2.52 -4.24
N PHE A 162 6.38 -2.36 -2.91
CA PHE A 162 6.64 -1.08 -2.25
C PHE A 162 8.09 -0.86 -1.74
N MET A 163 9.01 -1.79 -1.98
CA MET A 163 10.44 -1.59 -1.66
C MET A 163 11.02 -0.40 -2.42
N THR A 164 11.98 0.31 -1.85
CA THR A 164 12.73 1.37 -2.56
C THR A 164 14.21 1.01 -2.69
N THR A 165 15.02 1.36 -1.69
CA THR A 165 16.44 0.99 -1.57
C THR A 165 16.64 -0.26 -0.72
N ASP A 166 15.56 -0.91 -0.33
CA ASP A 166 15.56 -2.20 0.33
C ASP A 166 16.32 -3.25 -0.50
N THR A 167 17.06 -4.10 0.19
CA THR A 167 17.81 -5.19 -0.44
C THR A 167 17.11 -6.54 -0.34
N PHE A 168 16.04 -6.63 0.45
CA PHE A 168 15.17 -7.80 0.61
C PHE A 168 13.77 -7.37 1.09
N PRO A 169 12.69 -8.11 0.76
CA PRO A 169 11.34 -7.87 1.29
C PRO A 169 11.22 -8.26 2.77
N LYS A 170 10.37 -7.56 3.54
CA LYS A 170 10.15 -7.85 4.96
C LYS A 170 8.70 -8.23 5.23
N GLY A 171 8.52 -9.34 5.92
CA GLY A 171 7.24 -9.83 6.43
C GLY A 171 7.40 -10.40 7.83
N ALA A 172 6.31 -10.44 8.58
CA ALA A 172 6.22 -11.18 9.84
C ALA A 172 4.77 -11.57 10.09
N GLY A 173 4.56 -12.70 10.75
CA GLY A 173 3.22 -13.18 11.06
C GLY A 173 3.23 -14.20 12.18
N ARG A 174 2.07 -14.37 12.81
CA ARG A 174 1.87 -15.33 13.90
C ARG A 174 0.44 -15.79 13.96
N SER A 175 0.28 -17.06 14.30
CA SER A 175 -0.98 -17.71 14.63
C SER A 175 -1.01 -18.01 16.13
N PHE A 176 -2.12 -17.74 16.80
CA PHE A 176 -2.30 -18.06 18.22
C PHE A 176 -3.78 -18.27 18.56
N ASP A 177 -4.05 -19.02 19.62
CA ASP A 177 -5.39 -19.18 20.17
C ASP A 177 -5.71 -18.03 21.13
N LEU A 178 -6.93 -17.50 21.03
CA LEU A 178 -7.51 -16.55 21.97
C LEU A 178 -8.90 -17.06 22.37
N ASP A 179 -9.02 -17.56 23.59
CA ASP A 179 -10.26 -18.13 24.15
C ASP A 179 -10.93 -19.17 23.23
N GLY A 180 -10.14 -20.07 22.63
CA GLY A 180 -10.62 -21.10 21.71
C GLY A 180 -10.85 -20.63 20.27
N THR A 181 -10.51 -19.38 19.96
CA THR A 181 -10.56 -18.83 18.60
C THR A 181 -9.16 -18.74 18.01
N GLN A 182 -8.95 -19.39 16.87
CA GLN A 182 -7.69 -19.28 16.12
C GLN A 182 -7.56 -17.90 15.48
N ILE A 183 -6.57 -17.12 15.92
CA ILE A 183 -6.25 -15.78 15.39
C ILE A 183 -4.98 -15.84 14.53
N ASN A 184 -5.02 -15.18 13.38
CA ASN A 184 -3.89 -15.05 12.46
C ASN A 184 -3.55 -13.58 12.25
N ILE A 185 -2.29 -13.23 12.41
CA ILE A 185 -1.75 -11.89 12.15
C ILE A 185 -0.65 -12.01 11.10
N ALA A 186 -0.69 -11.17 10.08
CA ALA A 186 0.35 -11.03 9.06
C ALA A 186 0.60 -9.55 8.79
N GLY A 187 1.85 -9.20 8.47
CA GLY A 187 2.23 -7.84 8.13
C GLY A 187 3.49 -7.79 7.27
N ILE A 188 3.60 -6.72 6.50
CA ILE A 188 4.74 -6.41 5.61
C ILE A 188 5.29 -5.03 5.95
N ALA A 189 6.59 -4.82 5.74
CA ALA A 189 7.26 -3.55 6.04
C ALA A 189 8.33 -3.19 5.01
N LYS A 190 8.67 -1.90 4.94
CA LYS A 190 9.78 -1.36 4.16
C LYS A 190 10.42 -0.17 4.87
#